data_AF-A0A3D8UPF3-F1
#
_entry.id   AF-A0A3D8UPF3-F1
#
_cell.length_a   1.000
_cell.length_b   1.000
_cell.length_c   1.000
_cell.angle_alpha   90.00
_cell.angle_beta   90.00
_cell.angle_gamma   90.00
#
_symmetry.space_group_name_H-M   'P 1'
#
loop_
_entity.id
_entity.type
_entity.pdbx_description
1 polymer ?
#
loop_
_entity_poly.entity_id
_entity_poly.type
_entity_poly.pdbx_seq_one_letter_code
_entity_poly.pdbx_strand_id
1 'polypeptide(L)' 'MASKKIKKKPKFQTFQDTIINLQKFWSKNGCVILQPYDMEVGAGTFHPATT' A
#
# COMPACT_ATOMS: atom_id res chain seq x y z
N MET A 1 14.54 -17.45 39.22
CA MET A 1 14.32 -16.41 38.19
C MET A 1 13.92 -17.09 36.88
N ALA A 2 12.62 -17.24 36.61
CA ALA A 2 12.15 -17.95 35.42
C ALA A 2 12.07 -16.99 34.22
N SER A 3 12.93 -17.22 33.22
CA SER A 3 12.98 -16.42 32.00
C SER A 3 11.78 -16.76 31.10
N LYS A 4 10.81 -15.83 30.99
CA LYS A 4 9.67 -15.99 30.07
C LYS A 4 10.13 -15.82 28.63
N LYS A 5 10.12 -16.91 27.84
CA LYS A 5 10.34 -16.87 26.39
C LYS A 5 9.15 -16.17 25.71
N ILE A 6 9.37 -14.99 25.13
CA ILE A 6 8.36 -14.24 24.35
C ILE A 6 8.22 -14.92 22.99
N LYS A 7 7.08 -15.57 22.72
CA LYS A 7 6.77 -16.13 21.40
C LYS A 7 6.29 -14.99 20.48
N LYS A 8 7.07 -14.65 19.44
CA LYS A 8 6.65 -13.70 18.39
C LYS A 8 5.52 -14.33 17.57
N LYS A 9 4.39 -13.63 17.44
CA LYS A 9 3.30 -14.03 16.55
C LYS A 9 3.71 -13.81 15.08
N PRO A 10 3.30 -14.68 14.15
CA PRO A 10 3.53 -14.45 12.73
C PRO A 10 2.82 -13.17 12.30
N LYS A 11 3.54 -12.29 11.60
CA LYS A 11 2.99 -11.05 11.05
C LYS A 11 2.52 -11.33 9.63
N PHE A 12 1.21 -11.33 9.42
CA PHE A 12 0.60 -11.44 8.10
C PHE A 12 0.53 -10.06 7.44
N GLN A 13 0.68 -10.04 6.12
CA GLN A 13 0.54 -8.82 5.31
C GLN A 13 -0.95 -8.58 5.03
N THR A 14 -1.46 -7.44 5.48
CA THR A 14 -2.84 -7.04 5.19
C THR A 14 -2.96 -6.46 3.78
N PHE A 15 -4.18 -6.39 3.25
CA PHE A 15 -4.42 -5.71 1.97
C PHE A 15 -4.00 -4.24 2.01
N GLN A 16 -4.24 -3.57 3.13
CA GLN A 16 -3.79 -2.20 3.37
C GLN A 16 -2.26 -2.08 3.36
N ASP A 17 -1.55 -3.04 3.98
CA ASP A 17 -0.08 -3.09 3.91
C ASP A 17 0.41 -3.25 2.47
N THR A 18 -0.27 -4.04 1.63
CA THR A 18 0.08 -4.18 0.21
C THR A 18 -0.06 -2.85 -0.52
N ILE A 19 -1.17 -2.13 -0.34
CA ILE A 19 -1.39 -0.81 -0.96
C ILE A 19 -0.29 0.17 -0.52
N ILE A 20 -0.03 0.27 0.79
CA ILE A 20 0.98 1.19 1.35
C ILE A 20 2.39 0.84 0.85
N ASN A 21 2.71 -0.45 0.70
CA ASN A 21 4.02 -0.86 0.21
C ASN A 21 4.23 -0.52 -1.26
N LEU A 22 3.20 -0.66 -2.10
CA LEU A 22 3.25 -0.22 -3.51
C LEU A 22 3.42 1.30 -3.61
N GLN A 23 2.66 2.07 -2.83
CA GLN A 23 2.81 3.54 -2.79
C GLN A 23 4.23 3.95 -2.38
N LYS A 24 4.80 3.31 -1.34
CA LYS A 24 6.18 3.57 -0.90
C LYS A 24 7.21 3.21 -1.96
N PHE A 25 7.02 2.09 -2.66
CA PHE A 25 7.92 1.66 -3.72
C PHE A 25 7.93 2.68 -4.86
N TRP A 26 6.77 3.07 -5.39
CA TRP A 26 6.68 4.02 -6.51
C TRP A 26 7.10 5.43 -6.13
N SER A 27 6.82 5.88 -4.90
CA SER A 27 7.33 7.15 -4.39
C SER A 27 8.86 7.21 -4.39
N LYS A 28 9.54 6.11 -4.03
CA LYS A 28 11.02 6.02 -4.13
C LYS A 28 11.53 6.03 -5.56
N ASN A 29 10.72 5.61 -6.53
CA ASN A 29 11.04 5.68 -7.96
C ASN A 29 10.68 7.04 -8.59
N GLY A 30 10.32 8.05 -7.78
CA GLY A 30 10.02 9.39 -8.26
C GLY A 30 8.58 9.59 -8.74
N CYS A 31 7.69 8.60 -8.56
CA CYS A 31 6.28 8.77 -8.91
C CYS A 31 5.54 9.61 -7.86
N VAL A 32 4.67 10.50 -8.33
CA VAL A 32 3.70 11.21 -7.49
C VAL A 32 2.56 10.26 -7.12
N ILE A 33 2.22 10.18 -5.83
CA ILE A 33 1.12 9.34 -5.34
C ILE A 33 -0.16 10.16 -5.32
N LEU A 34 -1.05 9.91 -6.29
CA LEU A 34 -2.34 10.58 -6.42
C LEU A 34 -3.44 9.86 -5.63
N GLN A 35 -4.51 10.60 -5.30
CA GLN A 35 -5.72 10.03 -4.72
C GLN A 35 -6.60 9.40 -5.80
N PRO A 36 -7.48 8.44 -5.43
CA PRO A 36 -8.49 7.93 -6.35
C PRO A 36 -9.35 9.05 -6.93
N TYR A 37 -9.77 8.89 -8.18
CA TYR A 37 -10.67 9.84 -8.82
C TYR A 37 -12.06 9.77 -8.19
N ASP A 38 -12.71 10.93 -8.05
CA ASP A 38 -14.01 11.11 -7.39
C ASP A 38 -15.20 10.83 -8.31
N MET A 39 -14.93 10.37 -9.55
CA MET A 39 -15.94 9.89 -10.48
C MET A 39 -15.78 8.39 -10.77
N GLU A 40 -16.92 7.75 -11.05
CA GLU A 40 -16.97 6.34 -11.44
C GLU A 40 -16.24 6.13 -12.77
N VAL A 41 -15.24 5.23 -12.76
CA VAL A 41 -14.47 4.85 -13.95
C VAL A 41 -14.21 3.35 -13.94
N GLY A 42 -14.14 2.73 -15.13
CA GLY A 42 -13.94 1.27 -15.24
C GLY A 42 -12.51 0.79 -14.97
N ALA A 43 -11.53 1.68 -15.04
CA ALA A 43 -10.11 1.39 -14.87
C ALA A 43 -9.31 2.68 -14.58
N GLY A 44 -8.13 2.55 -13.96
CA GLY A 44 -7.25 3.70 -13.67
C GLY A 44 -6.70 4.41 -14.92
N THR A 45 -6.78 3.77 -16.10
CA THR A 45 -6.45 4.40 -17.40
C THR A 45 -7.42 5.51 -17.77
N PHE A 46 -8.62 5.55 -17.20
CA PHE A 46 -9.58 6.65 -17.39
C PHE A 46 -9.36 7.82 -16.42
N HIS A 47 -8.39 7.73 -15.49
CA HIS A 47 -8.04 8.86 -14.63
C HIS A 47 -7.37 9.94 -15.49
N PRO A 48 -7.72 11.24 -15.33
CA PRO A 48 -7.09 12.35 -16.06
C PRO A 48 -5.57 12.50 -15.89
N ALA A 49 -4.94 11.72 -15.00
CA ALA A 49 -3.50 11.71 -14.77
C ALA A 49 -2.77 10.67 -15.64
N THR A 50 -3.52 9.84 -16.38
CA THR A 50 -3.00 8.78 -17.24
C THR A 50 -3.22 9.06 -18.74
N THR A 51 -4.14 9.97 -19.08
CA THR A 51 -4.52 10.38 -20.44
C THR A 51 -3.83 11.66 -20.90
#